data_AF-A0A7G7CPN5-F1
#
_entry.id   AF-A0A7G7CPN5-F1
#
_cell.length_a   1.000
_cell.length_b   1.000
_cell.length_c   1.000
_cell.angle_alpha   90.00
_cell.angle_beta   90.00
_cell.angle_gamma   90.00
#
_symmetry.space_group_name_H-M   'P 1'
#
loop_
_entity.id
_entity.type
_entity.pdbx_description
1 polymer ?
#
loop_
_entity_poly.entity_id
_entity_poly.type
_entity_poly.pdbx_seq_one_letter_code
_entity_poly.pdbx_strand_id
1 'polypeptide(L)'
;MAPVFIRQPGEGSSVTSLSSPAQEADKISVCVHAPGGVMAPEDWSIVSEVARRYGDGDVHLVGHSCLEIHGIASGSEEDVEATFRQTELIREHLVLAAPLFEPARSLAHRLSLRLESTGQGLVAPDVVFGVLPANPEFSRGMDTDAVDVAVVLDCSGPQPTARVLVDDRETGTAVDDESALDLAVEAARSLQPAGRALTTTIGADRPIGWIAEHHSPGTVTLGAGVHRGILAAEHAELLGVVGLPTSVTPHGDVLIHDLPEADADVILRVLAPRGFIFDANSDLL
;
A
#
# COMPACT_ATOMS: atom_id res chain seq x y z
N MET A 1 0.59 17.45 5.00
CA MET A 1 0.98 16.94 3.67
C MET A 1 -0.28 16.84 2.83
N ALA A 2 -0.19 16.95 1.50
CA ALA A 2 -1.35 16.85 0.61
C ALA A 2 -1.27 15.54 -0.21
N PRO A 3 -2.41 14.89 -0.52
CA PRO A 3 -2.45 13.74 -1.42
C PRO A 3 -1.88 14.06 -2.80
N VAL A 4 -1.46 13.03 -3.54
CA VAL A 4 -1.03 13.20 -4.93
C VAL A 4 -2.26 13.23 -5.82
N PHE A 5 -2.52 14.37 -6.47
CA PHE A 5 -3.60 14.53 -7.44
C PHE A 5 -3.10 14.37 -8.88
N ILE A 6 -3.80 13.57 -9.67
CA ILE A 6 -3.45 13.25 -11.06
C ILE A 6 -4.62 13.63 -11.95
N ARG A 7 -4.41 14.48 -12.96
CA ARG A 7 -5.47 14.79 -13.94
C ARG A 7 -5.80 13.55 -14.77
N GLN A 8 -7.09 13.25 -14.90
CA GLN A 8 -7.52 12.20 -15.82
C GLN A 8 -7.56 12.77 -17.24
N PRO A 9 -7.08 12.03 -18.26
CA PRO A 9 -7.27 12.43 -19.64
C PRO A 9 -8.78 12.47 -19.92
N GLY A 10 -9.29 13.62 -20.37
CA GLY A 10 -10.69 13.74 -20.75
C GLY A 10 -11.02 12.69 -21.82
N GLU A 11 -12.20 12.06 -21.72
CA GLU A 11 -12.68 11.09 -22.72
C GLU A 11 -12.89 11.82 -24.06
N GLY A 12 -11.81 11.90 -24.84
CA GLY A 12 -11.75 12.65 -26.08
C GLY A 12 -12.50 11.93 -27.21
N SER A 13 -13.76 12.32 -27.39
CA SER A 13 -14.36 12.67 -28.68
C SER A 13 -14.02 11.77 -29.88
N SER A 14 -14.93 10.85 -30.17
CA SER A 14 -15.20 10.38 -31.54
C SER A 14 -16.70 10.26 -31.70
N VAL A 15 -17.38 11.34 -32.08
CA VAL A 15 -18.47 11.39 -33.07
C VAL A 15 -18.87 12.86 -33.25
N THR A 16 -18.91 13.30 -34.51
CA THR A 16 -19.46 14.58 -34.96
C THR A 16 -20.93 14.72 -34.55
N SER A 17 -21.26 15.60 -33.60
CA SER A 17 -22.63 16.13 -33.49
C SER A 17 -22.64 17.47 -32.73
N LEU A 18 -23.22 18.48 -33.38
CA LEU A 18 -23.45 19.81 -32.82
C LEU A 18 -24.56 19.73 -31.77
N SER A 19 -24.18 19.70 -30.50
CA SER A 19 -25.03 20.00 -29.35
C SER A 19 -24.13 20.64 -28.30
N SER A 20 -24.55 21.76 -27.71
CA SER A 20 -23.78 22.63 -26.80
C SER A 20 -22.85 21.85 -25.85
N PRO A 21 -21.60 22.29 -25.63
CA PRO A 21 -20.75 21.66 -24.63
C PRO A 21 -21.33 22.00 -23.25
N ALA A 22 -22.08 21.06 -22.66
CA ALA A 22 -21.97 20.90 -21.23
C ALA A 22 -20.50 20.59 -21.00
N GLN A 23 -19.77 21.57 -20.48
CA GLN A 23 -18.35 21.48 -20.19
C GLN A 23 -18.19 20.28 -19.25
N GLU A 24 -17.74 19.16 -19.81
CA GLU A 24 -17.46 17.95 -19.05
C GLU A 24 -16.49 18.37 -17.96
N ALA A 25 -16.95 18.30 -16.71
CA ALA A 25 -16.19 18.80 -15.58
C ALA A 25 -14.84 18.09 -15.58
N ASP A 26 -13.75 18.86 -15.51
CA ASP A 26 -12.40 18.33 -15.43
C ASP A 26 -12.35 17.35 -14.23
N LYS A 27 -11.89 16.13 -14.47
CA LYS A 27 -11.84 15.06 -13.48
C LYS A 27 -10.39 14.76 -13.11
N ILE A 28 -10.17 14.49 -11.83
CA ILE A 28 -8.88 14.13 -11.28
C ILE A 28 -8.99 12.80 -10.52
N SER A 29 -7.84 12.21 -10.25
CA SER A 29 -7.67 11.10 -9.33
C SER A 29 -6.84 11.57 -8.15
N VAL A 30 -7.06 10.93 -7.01
CA VAL A 30 -6.18 11.05 -5.84
C VAL A 30 -5.50 9.72 -5.60
N CYS A 31 -4.20 9.76 -5.33
CA CYS A 31 -3.39 8.61 -4.95
C CYS A 31 -2.89 8.82 -3.51
N VAL A 32 -3.14 7.82 -2.67
CA VAL A 32 -2.68 7.75 -1.28
C VAL A 32 -1.98 6.41 -1.07
N HIS A 33 -1.14 6.27 -0.05
CA HIS A 33 -0.45 5.02 0.20
C HIS A 33 -0.35 4.73 1.69
N ALA A 34 -0.41 3.45 2.05
CA ALA A 34 -0.28 3.00 3.42
C ALA A 34 1.19 2.73 3.75
N PRO A 35 1.79 3.35 4.78
CA PRO A 35 3.13 2.99 5.26
C PRO A 35 3.22 1.51 5.61
N GLY A 36 4.17 0.80 4.99
CA GLY A 36 4.31 -0.66 5.13
C GLY A 36 3.09 -1.44 4.62
N GLY A 37 2.23 -0.80 3.83
CA GLY A 37 0.94 -1.34 3.38
C GLY A 37 -0.13 -1.40 4.47
N VAL A 38 0.13 -0.99 5.72
CA VAL A 38 -0.79 -1.20 6.85
C VAL A 38 -2.03 -0.30 6.74
N MET A 39 -3.21 -0.91 6.81
CA MET A 39 -4.49 -0.23 6.77
C MET A 39 -5.24 -0.48 8.09
N ALA A 40 -5.51 0.58 8.84
CA ALA A 40 -6.40 0.52 9.99
C ALA A 40 -7.86 0.38 9.52
N PRO A 41 -8.77 -0.16 10.35
CA PRO A 41 -10.19 -0.23 10.01
C PRO A 41 -10.82 1.13 9.66
N GLU A 42 -10.39 2.20 10.34
CA GLU A 42 -10.87 3.56 10.10
C GLU A 42 -10.40 4.10 8.74
N ASP A 43 -9.20 3.71 8.29
CA ASP A 43 -8.66 4.10 6.99
C ASP A 43 -9.56 3.60 5.85
N TRP A 44 -10.05 2.36 5.95
CA TRP A 44 -10.99 1.79 4.98
C TRP A 44 -12.31 2.56 4.91
N SER A 45 -12.83 2.98 6.06
CA SER A 45 -14.07 3.77 6.14
C SER A 45 -13.87 5.15 5.48
N ILE A 46 -12.71 5.78 5.69
CA ILE A 46 -12.36 7.07 5.09
C ILE A 46 -12.14 6.95 3.58
N VAL A 47 -11.36 5.97 3.12
CA VAL A 47 -11.17 5.67 1.69
C VAL A 47 -12.52 5.42 1.01
N SER A 48 -13.39 4.66 1.67
CA SER A 48 -14.75 4.39 1.19
C SER A 48 -15.62 5.65 1.12
N GLU A 49 -15.58 6.52 2.13
CA GLU A 49 -16.26 7.81 2.09
C GLU A 49 -15.78 8.64 0.91
N VAL A 50 -14.47 8.75 0.70
CA VAL A 50 -13.91 9.56 -0.39
C VAL A 50 -14.36 9.02 -1.75
N ALA A 51 -14.28 7.71 -1.96
CA ALA A 51 -14.70 7.08 -3.21
C ALA A 51 -16.19 7.30 -3.50
N ARG A 52 -17.08 7.17 -2.50
CA ARG A 52 -18.53 7.39 -2.68
C ARG A 52 -18.92 8.86 -2.86
N ARG A 53 -18.26 9.75 -2.11
CA ARG A 53 -18.68 11.15 -1.99
C ARG A 53 -18.07 12.04 -3.07
N TYR A 54 -16.81 11.78 -3.41
CA TYR A 54 -16.04 12.61 -4.31
C TYR A 54 -15.67 11.87 -5.60
N GLY A 55 -15.46 10.55 -5.55
CA GLY A 55 -15.05 9.74 -6.69
C GLY A 55 -16.19 9.09 -7.48
N ASP A 56 -15.83 8.06 -8.24
CA ASP A 56 -16.76 7.23 -9.05
C ASP A 56 -17.37 6.04 -8.28
N GLY A 57 -17.04 5.90 -7.00
CA GLY A 57 -17.54 4.83 -6.13
C GLY A 57 -16.60 3.63 -6.01
N ASP A 58 -15.46 3.63 -6.70
CA ASP A 58 -14.49 2.54 -6.66
C ASP A 58 -13.16 2.99 -6.01
N VAL A 59 -12.46 2.00 -5.44
CA VAL A 59 -11.13 2.12 -4.86
C VAL A 59 -10.20 1.21 -5.66
N HIS A 60 -9.17 1.78 -6.25
CA HIS A 60 -8.23 1.08 -7.10
C HIS A 60 -6.97 0.73 -6.29
N LEU A 61 -6.78 -0.56 -6.02
CA LEU A 61 -5.55 -1.08 -5.44
C LEU A 61 -4.49 -1.16 -6.55
N VAL A 62 -3.53 -0.25 -6.52
CA VAL A 62 -2.47 -0.15 -7.53
C VAL A 62 -1.11 -0.52 -6.93
N GLY A 63 -0.06 -0.44 -7.73
CA GLY A 63 1.30 -0.81 -7.31
C GLY A 63 1.78 -0.09 -6.06
N HIS A 64 2.78 -0.68 -5.40
CA HIS A 64 3.48 -0.06 -4.27
C HIS A 64 2.56 0.23 -3.07
N SER A 65 1.53 -0.60 -2.86
CA SER A 65 0.55 -0.44 -1.77
C SER A 65 -0.22 0.89 -1.83
N CYS A 66 -0.36 1.44 -3.03
CA CYS A 66 -1.11 2.66 -3.28
C CYS A 66 -2.60 2.36 -3.52
N LEU A 67 -3.41 3.34 -3.15
CA LEU A 67 -4.85 3.38 -3.37
C LEU A 67 -5.17 4.59 -4.24
N GLU A 68 -5.83 4.37 -5.36
CA GLU A 68 -6.31 5.42 -6.24
C GLU A 68 -7.83 5.53 -6.18
N ILE A 69 -8.33 6.77 -6.13
CA ILE A 69 -9.75 7.08 -6.28
C ILE A 69 -9.87 8.01 -7.47
N HIS A 70 -10.70 7.62 -8.43
CA HIS A 70 -10.88 8.29 -9.71
C HIS A 70 -12.16 9.13 -9.74
N GLY A 71 -12.32 9.94 -10.78
CA GLY A 71 -13.57 10.64 -11.05
C GLY A 71 -13.86 11.84 -10.15
N ILE A 72 -12.88 12.31 -9.38
CA ILE A 72 -13.02 13.46 -8.49
C ILE A 72 -13.19 14.73 -9.32
N ALA A 73 -14.22 15.52 -9.02
CA ALA A 73 -14.42 16.80 -9.70
C ALA A 73 -13.32 17.80 -9.32
N SER A 74 -12.66 18.39 -10.33
CA SER A 74 -11.71 19.50 -10.14
C SER A 74 -12.35 20.60 -9.29
N GLY A 75 -11.64 21.07 -8.26
CA GLY A 75 -12.14 21.99 -7.23
C GLY A 75 -12.50 21.33 -5.90
N SER A 76 -12.52 20.00 -5.81
CA SER A 76 -12.80 19.24 -4.57
C SER A 76 -11.54 18.82 -3.81
N GLU A 77 -10.35 19.23 -4.26
CA GLU A 77 -9.05 18.80 -3.73
C GLU A 77 -8.91 19.11 -2.24
N GLU A 78 -9.31 20.31 -1.80
CA GLU A 78 -9.19 20.73 -0.40
C GLU A 78 -10.08 19.89 0.52
N ASP A 79 -11.30 19.57 0.08
CA ASP A 79 -12.23 18.71 0.83
C ASP A 79 -11.71 17.27 0.93
N VAL A 80 -11.22 16.72 -0.19
CA VAL A 80 -10.64 15.38 -0.23
C VAL A 80 -9.40 15.29 0.65
N GLU A 81 -8.50 16.27 0.57
CA GLU A 81 -7.32 16.36 1.44
C GLU A 81 -7.74 16.47 2.91
N ALA A 82 -8.72 17.31 3.24
CA ALA A 82 -9.21 17.47 4.61
C ALA A 82 -9.77 16.16 5.19
N THR A 83 -10.45 15.36 4.38
CA THR A 83 -10.93 14.03 4.77
C THR A 83 -9.76 13.07 5.04
N PHE A 84 -8.78 12.99 4.13
CA PHE A 84 -7.62 12.10 4.31
C PHE A 84 -6.64 12.54 5.41
N ARG A 85 -6.66 13.80 5.88
CA ARG A 85 -5.85 14.21 7.04
C ARG A 85 -6.20 13.47 8.35
N GLN A 86 -7.30 12.72 8.35
CA GLN A 86 -7.71 11.86 9.47
C GLN A 86 -7.00 10.49 9.44
N THR A 87 -6.27 10.18 8.36
CA THR A 87 -5.54 8.92 8.16
C THR A 87 -4.03 9.17 8.14
N GLU A 88 -3.30 8.06 8.11
CA GLU A 88 -1.87 8.04 7.86
C GLU A 88 -1.49 7.82 6.39
N LEU A 89 -2.47 7.86 5.49
CA LEU A 89 -2.29 7.49 4.08
C LEU A 89 -1.66 8.60 3.23
N ILE A 90 -1.53 9.81 3.78
CA ILE A 90 -0.86 10.93 3.12
C ILE A 90 0.58 11.04 3.63
N ARG A 91 1.53 10.44 2.92
CA ARG A 91 2.98 10.64 3.16
C ARG A 91 3.70 11.08 1.89
N GLU A 92 4.91 11.62 2.08
CA GLU A 92 5.79 12.05 0.97
C GLU A 92 6.46 10.88 0.26
N HIS A 93 6.96 9.93 1.04
CA HIS A 93 7.82 8.86 0.58
C HIS A 93 7.10 7.51 0.64
N LEU A 94 7.24 6.72 -0.41
CA LEU A 94 6.76 5.34 -0.42
C LEU A 94 7.64 4.47 0.48
N VAL A 95 7.05 3.90 1.52
CA VAL A 95 7.72 2.94 2.40
C VAL A 95 6.96 1.63 2.34
N LEU A 96 7.53 0.66 1.64
CA LEU A 96 7.00 -0.69 1.49
C LEU A 96 7.51 -1.60 2.61
N ALA A 97 6.79 -2.69 2.86
CA ALA A 97 7.22 -3.71 3.81
C ALA A 97 6.83 -5.10 3.31
N ALA A 98 7.63 -6.11 3.68
CA ALA A 98 7.26 -7.50 3.53
C ALA A 98 5.92 -7.76 4.24
N PRO A 99 4.83 -8.04 3.49
CA PRO A 99 3.49 -7.84 4.00
C PRO A 99 3.06 -8.93 5.00
N LEU A 100 3.73 -10.09 5.01
CA LEU A 100 3.50 -11.19 5.96
C LEU A 100 4.43 -11.14 7.19
N PHE A 101 5.31 -10.15 7.30
CA PHE A 101 6.28 -10.05 8.39
C PHE A 101 6.01 -8.82 9.25
N GLU A 102 5.39 -9.02 10.43
CA GLU A 102 4.99 -7.92 11.33
C GLU A 102 6.15 -6.97 11.70
N PRO A 103 7.36 -7.45 12.03
CA PRO A 103 8.46 -6.54 12.38
C PRO A 103 8.83 -5.59 11.23
N ALA A 104 8.70 -6.04 9.97
CA ALA A 104 8.94 -5.19 8.81
C ALA A 104 7.85 -4.12 8.68
N ARG A 105 6.58 -4.47 8.84
CA ARG A 105 5.46 -3.50 8.78
C ARG A 105 5.60 -2.44 9.88
N SER A 106 5.93 -2.86 11.10
CA SER A 106 6.16 -1.98 12.25
C SER A 106 7.33 -1.02 12.03
N LEU A 107 8.47 -1.52 11.53
CA LEU A 107 9.63 -0.68 11.24
C LEU A 107 9.39 0.24 10.03
N ALA A 108 8.63 -0.19 9.02
CA ALA A 108 8.25 0.65 7.88
C ALA A 108 7.41 1.86 8.31
N HIS A 109 6.43 1.66 9.20
CA HIS A 109 5.67 2.76 9.79
C HIS A 109 6.59 3.72 10.57
N ARG A 110 7.52 3.21 11.39
CA ARG A 110 8.51 4.05 12.09
C ARG A 110 9.44 4.81 11.14
N LEU A 111 9.85 4.18 10.03
CA LEU A 111 10.65 4.82 8.99
C LEU A 111 9.89 5.95 8.30
N SER A 112 8.61 5.74 8.00
CA SER A 112 7.74 6.78 7.45
C SER A 112 7.68 8.01 8.38
N LEU A 113 7.46 7.82 9.68
CA LEU A 113 7.49 8.91 10.66
C LEU A 113 8.87 9.59 10.74
N ARG A 114 9.96 8.83 10.66
CA ARG A 114 11.33 9.38 10.66
C ARG A 114 11.57 10.25 9.42
N LEU A 115 11.14 9.82 8.24
CA LEU A 115 11.22 10.57 6.99
C LEU A 115 10.45 11.89 7.08
N GLU A 116 9.23 11.87 7.60
CA GLU A 116 8.45 13.11 7.82
C GLU A 116 9.16 14.08 8.79
N SER A 117 9.73 13.55 9.88
CA SER A 117 10.43 14.37 10.87
C SER A 117 11.75 14.96 10.36
N THR A 118 12.31 14.39 9.30
CA THR A 118 13.60 14.81 8.73
C THR A 118 13.52 16.18 8.06
N GLY A 119 12.35 16.53 7.50
CA GLY A 119 12.09 17.80 6.84
C GLY A 119 12.03 17.69 5.31
N GLN A 120 11.12 18.46 4.70
CA GLN A 120 10.80 18.40 3.28
C GLN A 120 12.00 18.68 2.38
N GLY A 121 12.11 17.94 1.28
CA GLY A 121 13.10 18.16 0.22
C GLY A 121 14.53 17.69 0.54
N LEU A 122 14.77 17.06 1.69
CA LEU A 122 16.07 16.43 2.00
C LEU A 122 16.23 15.06 1.35
N VAL A 123 15.13 14.32 1.19
CA VAL A 123 15.08 13.05 0.49
C VAL A 123 14.15 13.23 -0.70
N ALA A 124 14.59 12.82 -1.89
CA ALA A 124 13.77 12.94 -3.08
C ALA A 124 12.48 12.09 -2.95
N PRO A 125 11.31 12.62 -3.34
CA PRO A 125 10.02 11.96 -3.11
C PRO A 125 9.83 10.69 -3.97
N ASP A 126 10.64 10.50 -5.00
CA ASP A 126 10.63 9.32 -5.87
C ASP A 126 11.53 8.18 -5.37
N VAL A 127 12.23 8.36 -4.23
CA VAL A 127 12.95 7.27 -3.57
C VAL A 127 11.96 6.35 -2.87
N VAL A 128 12.00 5.06 -3.23
CA VAL A 128 11.19 4.01 -2.63
C VAL A 128 11.99 3.27 -1.56
N PHE A 129 11.44 3.23 -0.36
CA PHE A 129 11.98 2.46 0.75
C PHE A 129 11.31 1.10 0.85
N GLY A 130 12.04 0.09 1.30
CA GLY A 130 11.49 -1.23 1.59
C GLY A 130 12.03 -1.79 2.89
N VAL A 131 11.18 -2.42 3.69
CA VAL A 131 11.61 -3.17 4.87
C VAL A 131 11.38 -4.65 4.66
N LEU A 132 12.45 -5.44 4.76
CA LEU A 132 12.50 -6.84 4.36
C LEU A 132 13.02 -7.72 5.50
N PRO A 133 12.56 -8.97 5.64
CA PRO A 133 13.21 -9.96 6.49
C PRO A 133 14.50 -10.47 5.84
N ALA A 134 15.50 -10.81 6.67
CA ALA A 134 16.73 -11.46 6.24
C ALA A 134 16.48 -12.88 5.71
N ASN A 135 15.43 -13.56 6.21
CA ASN A 135 14.95 -14.79 5.61
C ASN A 135 13.96 -14.45 4.47
N PRO A 136 14.32 -14.68 3.19
CA PRO A 136 13.49 -14.31 2.05
C PRO A 136 12.16 -15.08 1.97
N GLU A 137 11.99 -16.19 2.69
CA GLU A 137 10.71 -16.92 2.76
C GLU A 137 9.56 -16.06 3.31
N PHE A 138 9.88 -15.02 4.09
CA PHE A 138 8.90 -14.10 4.66
C PHE A 138 8.66 -12.86 3.77
N SER A 139 9.33 -12.75 2.62
CA SER A 139 9.19 -11.63 1.67
C SER A 139 8.08 -11.84 0.64
N ARG A 140 7.32 -12.94 0.72
CA ARG A 140 6.23 -13.23 -0.21
C ARG A 140 5.25 -12.07 -0.32
N GLY A 141 4.92 -11.66 -1.54
CA GLY A 141 4.06 -10.52 -1.85
C GLY A 141 4.73 -9.16 -1.85
N MET A 142 6.05 -9.11 -1.67
CA MET A 142 6.83 -7.87 -1.76
C MET A 142 7.38 -7.67 -3.17
N ASP A 143 7.32 -6.44 -3.68
CA ASP A 143 8.03 -6.03 -4.89
C ASP A 143 9.40 -5.45 -4.52
N THR A 144 10.44 -6.29 -4.48
CA THR A 144 11.80 -5.87 -4.12
C THR A 144 12.49 -5.08 -5.23
N ASP A 145 12.11 -5.31 -6.50
CA ASP A 145 12.70 -4.63 -7.66
C ASP A 145 12.28 -3.15 -7.75
N ALA A 146 11.27 -2.77 -6.97
CA ALA A 146 10.82 -1.41 -6.78
C ALA A 146 11.59 -0.63 -5.70
N VAL A 147 12.44 -1.27 -4.89
CA VAL A 147 13.05 -0.66 -3.70
C VAL A 147 14.44 -0.09 -4.02
N ASP A 148 14.63 1.20 -3.78
CA ASP A 148 15.93 1.86 -3.91
C ASP A 148 16.77 1.73 -2.63
N VAL A 149 16.11 1.87 -1.47
CA VAL A 149 16.73 1.74 -0.14
C VAL A 149 16.01 0.68 0.68
N ALA A 150 16.68 -0.43 0.95
CA ALA A 150 16.13 -1.53 1.73
C ALA A 150 16.71 -1.58 3.15
N VAL A 151 15.86 -1.80 4.14
CA VAL A 151 16.23 -2.18 5.50
C VAL A 151 15.94 -3.66 5.70
N VAL A 152 16.98 -4.48 5.81
CA VAL A 152 16.88 -5.93 5.94
C VAL A 152 17.03 -6.33 7.42
N LEU A 153 15.97 -6.90 8.00
CA LEU A 153 15.83 -7.26 9.41
C LEU A 153 16.15 -8.73 9.67
N ASP A 154 17.10 -8.99 10.54
CA ASP A 154 17.36 -10.29 11.12
C ASP A 154 16.80 -10.36 12.55
N CYS A 155 15.69 -11.09 12.71
CA CYS A 155 15.05 -11.34 13.99
C CYS A 155 15.31 -12.78 14.52
N SER A 156 16.32 -13.48 13.99
CA SER A 156 16.65 -14.85 14.44
C SER A 156 17.32 -14.89 15.81
N GLY A 157 17.95 -13.78 16.22
CA GLY A 157 18.61 -13.61 17.51
C GLY A 157 17.70 -13.05 18.60
N PRO A 158 18.20 -13.00 19.85
CA PRO A 158 17.47 -12.41 20.98
C PRO A 158 17.29 -10.89 20.86
N GLN A 159 18.09 -10.23 20.03
CA GLN A 159 17.96 -8.83 19.68
C GLN A 159 17.92 -8.73 18.16
N PRO A 160 16.90 -8.07 17.58
CA PRO A 160 16.85 -7.86 16.14
C PRO A 160 18.03 -6.99 15.71
N THR A 161 18.56 -7.29 14.53
CA THR A 161 19.56 -6.45 13.87
C THR A 161 19.11 -6.15 12.46
N ALA A 162 19.60 -5.05 11.90
CA ALA A 162 19.19 -4.52 10.63
C ALA A 162 20.39 -4.13 9.78
N ARG A 163 20.24 -4.24 8.46
CA ARG A 163 21.24 -3.84 7.47
C ARG A 163 20.58 -2.94 6.43
N VAL A 164 21.27 -1.88 6.03
CA VAL A 164 20.79 -0.98 4.98
C VAL A 164 21.46 -1.34 3.67
N LEU A 165 20.65 -1.49 2.64
CA LEU A 165 21.07 -1.73 1.26
C LEU A 165 20.61 -0.55 0.39
N VAL A 166 21.42 -0.19 -0.59
CA VAL A 166 21.11 0.81 -1.62
C VAL A 166 21.37 0.17 -2.98
N ASP A 167 20.37 0.14 -3.87
CA ASP A 167 20.44 -0.58 -5.14
C ASP A 167 20.97 -2.02 -4.98
N ASP A 168 20.41 -2.75 -4.02
CA ASP A 168 20.79 -4.11 -3.60
C ASP A 168 22.24 -4.25 -3.08
N ARG A 169 22.92 -3.15 -2.74
CA ARG A 169 24.28 -3.17 -2.18
C ARG A 169 24.29 -2.73 -0.73
N GLU A 170 24.88 -3.57 0.12
CA GLU A 170 25.04 -3.30 1.54
C GLU A 170 25.93 -2.07 1.77
N THR A 171 25.46 -1.16 2.63
CA THR A 171 26.18 0.09 2.95
C THR A 171 27.13 -0.07 4.14
N GLY A 172 26.97 -1.13 4.94
CA GLY A 172 27.76 -1.34 6.16
C GLY A 172 27.47 -2.63 6.93
N THR A 173 27.84 -2.64 8.20
CA THR A 173 27.62 -3.73 9.15
C THR A 173 26.19 -3.72 9.71
N ALA A 174 25.77 -4.84 10.30
CA ALA A 174 24.50 -4.89 11.02
C ALA A 174 24.48 -3.92 12.22
N VAL A 175 23.33 -3.27 12.41
CA VAL A 175 23.05 -2.30 13.48
C VAL A 175 21.73 -2.63 14.15
N ASP A 176 21.35 -1.92 15.21
CA ASP A 176 20.00 -1.99 15.77
C ASP A 176 18.96 -1.26 14.89
N ASP A 177 17.67 -1.51 15.16
CA ASP A 177 16.55 -0.95 14.39
C ASP A 177 16.56 0.58 14.31
N GLU A 178 16.85 1.30 15.41
CA GLU A 178 16.85 2.77 15.42
C GLU A 178 17.99 3.33 14.58
N SER A 179 19.18 2.77 14.74
CA SER A 179 20.34 3.13 13.91
C SER A 179 20.09 2.84 12.42
N ALA A 180 19.34 1.78 12.09
CA ALA A 180 19.00 1.48 10.70
C ALA A 180 18.05 2.51 10.07
N LEU A 181 17.11 3.07 10.85
CA LEU A 181 16.24 4.16 10.37
C LEU A 181 17.07 5.38 9.95
N ASP A 182 18.02 5.79 10.79
CA ASP A 182 18.89 6.93 10.50
C ASP A 182 19.80 6.67 9.29
N LEU A 183 20.36 5.45 9.19
CA LEU A 183 21.18 5.06 8.05
C LEU A 183 20.38 5.00 6.74
N ALA A 184 19.12 4.54 6.77
CA ALA A 184 18.26 4.51 5.59
C ALA A 184 17.96 5.92 5.08
N VAL A 185 17.63 6.86 5.98
CA VAL A 185 17.42 8.26 5.62
C VAL A 185 18.68 8.89 5.05
N GLU A 186 19.84 8.66 5.67
CA GLU A 186 21.11 9.22 5.20
C GLU A 186 21.53 8.65 3.83
N ALA A 187 21.32 7.34 3.63
CA ALA A 187 21.55 6.69 2.35
C ALA A 187 20.70 7.32 1.23
N ALA A 188 19.41 7.56 1.51
CA ALA A 188 18.48 8.13 0.55
C ALA A 188 18.83 9.58 0.14
N ARG A 189 19.40 10.39 1.04
CA ARG A 189 19.88 11.75 0.73
C ARG A 189 20.97 11.79 -0.33
N SER A 190 21.72 10.69 -0.46
CA SER A 190 22.83 10.56 -1.41
C SER A 190 22.39 10.03 -2.78
N LEU A 191 21.13 9.57 -2.89
CA LEU A 191 20.57 9.08 -4.14
C LEU A 191 20.21 10.23 -5.08
N GLN A 192 20.42 10.01 -6.37
CA GLN A 192 19.85 10.87 -7.39
C GLN A 192 18.42 10.39 -7.71
N PRO A 193 17.46 11.31 -7.90
CA PRO A 193 16.11 10.96 -8.35
C PRO A 193 16.17 10.09 -9.61
N ALA A 194 15.66 8.87 -9.53
CA ALA A 194 15.68 7.92 -10.65
C ALA A 194 14.52 8.18 -11.64
N GLY A 195 13.52 8.99 -11.26
CA GLY A 195 12.34 9.26 -12.07
C GLY A 195 11.57 7.98 -12.40
N ARG A 196 11.61 6.99 -11.51
CA ARG A 196 11.07 5.65 -11.77
C ARG A 196 9.55 5.72 -11.81
N ALA A 197 8.98 5.27 -12.92
CA ALA A 197 7.53 5.13 -13.03
C ALA A 197 7.08 4.01 -12.08
N LEU A 198 6.12 4.31 -11.22
CA LEU A 198 5.44 3.35 -10.34
C LEU A 198 4.75 2.29 -11.21
N THR A 199 5.46 1.22 -11.51
CA THR A 199 4.98 0.16 -12.41
C THR A 199 4.93 -1.11 -11.59
N THR A 200 3.72 -1.59 -11.31
CA THR A 200 3.53 -2.87 -10.65
C THR A 200 4.04 -3.99 -11.54
N THR A 201 4.99 -4.77 -11.06
CA THR A 201 5.19 -6.10 -11.62
C THR A 201 4.14 -7.01 -11.02
N ILE A 202 3.35 -7.72 -11.85
CA ILE A 202 2.49 -8.80 -11.32
C ILE A 202 3.43 -9.95 -10.97
N GLY A 203 3.76 -10.06 -9.69
CA GLY A 203 4.61 -11.12 -9.17
C GLY A 203 3.86 -12.47 -9.16
N ALA A 204 4.57 -13.56 -9.46
CA ALA A 204 4.03 -14.92 -9.35
C ALA A 204 3.86 -15.38 -7.88
N ASP A 205 4.40 -14.64 -6.92
CA ASP A 205 4.44 -14.99 -5.50
C ASP A 205 3.49 -14.10 -4.68
N ARG A 206 2.24 -13.97 -5.15
CA ARG A 206 1.19 -13.23 -4.42
C ARG A 206 0.71 -14.06 -3.23
N PRO A 207 0.64 -13.48 -2.01
CA PRO A 207 0.19 -14.17 -0.82
C PRO A 207 -1.34 -14.25 -0.80
N ILE A 208 -1.93 -15.05 -1.69
CA ILE A 208 -3.38 -15.23 -1.81
C ILE A 208 -3.79 -16.57 -1.17
N GLY A 209 -4.92 -16.56 -0.48
CA GLY A 209 -5.51 -17.70 0.17
C GLY A 209 -5.21 -17.77 1.65
N TRP A 210 -5.16 -18.99 2.17
CA TRP A 210 -5.01 -19.27 3.59
C TRP A 210 -3.53 -19.41 3.96
N ILE A 211 -3.04 -18.56 4.87
CA ILE A 211 -1.62 -18.45 5.21
C ILE A 211 -1.42 -18.69 6.71
N ALA A 212 -0.82 -19.81 7.08
CA ALA A 212 -0.63 -20.21 8.47
C ALA A 212 0.86 -20.32 8.86
N GLU A 213 1.75 -20.39 7.87
CA GLU A 213 3.16 -20.77 8.04
C GLU A 213 3.98 -19.75 8.84
N HIS A 214 3.50 -18.51 8.92
CA HIS A 214 4.20 -17.39 9.54
C HIS A 214 3.58 -16.95 10.88
N HIS A 215 2.64 -17.72 11.43
CA HIS A 215 1.89 -17.38 12.64
C HIS A 215 2.10 -18.37 13.78
N SER A 216 1.73 -17.93 14.99
CA SER A 216 1.55 -18.85 16.11
C SER A 216 0.40 -19.83 15.82
N PRO A 217 0.45 -21.07 16.35
CA PRO A 217 -0.62 -22.05 16.13
C PRO A 217 -2.01 -21.50 16.49
N GLY A 218 -2.98 -21.66 15.59
CA GLY A 218 -4.37 -21.21 15.76
C GLY A 218 -4.68 -19.80 15.22
N THR A 219 -3.69 -19.12 14.64
CA THR A 219 -3.83 -17.81 13.98
C THR A 219 -3.39 -17.91 12.52
N VAL A 220 -4.06 -17.19 11.64
CA VAL A 220 -3.83 -17.21 10.19
C VAL A 220 -3.90 -15.80 9.61
N THR A 221 -3.27 -15.60 8.46
CA THR A 221 -3.54 -14.47 7.56
C THR A 221 -4.38 -14.97 6.39
N LEU A 222 -5.43 -14.23 6.05
CA LEU A 222 -6.17 -14.44 4.80
C LEU A 222 -5.74 -13.43 3.76
N GLY A 223 -5.19 -13.91 2.66
CA GLY A 223 -4.85 -13.07 1.51
C GLY A 223 -5.92 -13.11 0.43
N ALA A 224 -6.33 -11.94 -0.03
CA ALA A 224 -7.34 -11.78 -1.06
C ALA A 224 -6.81 -10.89 -2.19
N GLY A 225 -6.84 -11.41 -3.41
CA GLY A 225 -6.77 -10.54 -4.57
C GLY A 225 -8.12 -9.85 -4.81
N VAL A 226 -8.09 -8.73 -5.51
CA VAL A 226 -9.29 -7.99 -5.92
C VAL A 226 -9.38 -8.02 -7.43
N HIS A 227 -10.57 -8.29 -7.98
CA HIS A 227 -10.74 -8.39 -9.42
C HIS A 227 -10.28 -7.11 -10.13
N ARG A 228 -9.25 -7.22 -10.98
CA ARG A 228 -8.60 -6.08 -11.67
C ARG A 228 -8.07 -4.98 -10.74
N GLY A 229 -7.89 -5.28 -9.45
CA GLY A 229 -7.53 -4.29 -8.43
C GLY A 229 -8.66 -3.30 -8.09
N ILE A 230 -9.91 -3.54 -8.50
CA ILE A 230 -11.02 -2.61 -8.30
C ILE A 230 -11.93 -3.08 -7.18
N LEU A 231 -11.96 -2.34 -6.08
CA LEU A 231 -12.79 -2.60 -4.92
C LEU A 231 -13.91 -1.56 -4.82
N ALA A 232 -15.16 -1.98 -4.94
CA ALA A 232 -16.30 -1.08 -4.72
C ALA A 232 -16.22 -0.47 -3.31
N ALA A 233 -16.56 0.81 -3.17
CA ALA A 233 -16.44 1.50 -1.89
C ALA A 233 -17.25 0.82 -0.77
N GLU A 234 -18.40 0.21 -1.06
CA GLU A 234 -19.16 -0.56 -0.06
C GLU A 234 -18.38 -1.79 0.48
N HIS A 235 -17.51 -2.38 -0.33
CA HIS A 235 -16.67 -3.50 0.07
C HIS A 235 -15.43 -3.03 0.83
N ALA A 236 -14.88 -1.85 0.50
CA ALA A 236 -13.89 -1.18 1.33
C ALA A 236 -14.45 -0.87 2.73
N GLU A 237 -15.66 -0.30 2.82
CA GLU A 237 -16.35 -0.05 4.10
C GLU A 237 -16.47 -1.32 4.95
N LEU A 238 -16.77 -2.45 4.30
CA LEU A 238 -16.88 -3.73 4.99
C LEU A 238 -15.57 -4.14 5.68
N LEU A 239 -14.41 -3.86 5.10
CA LEU A 239 -13.12 -4.10 5.76
C LEU A 239 -12.98 -3.25 7.04
N GLY A 240 -13.47 -2.00 6.99
CA GLY A 240 -13.55 -1.15 8.18
C GLY A 240 -14.50 -1.70 9.25
N VAL A 241 -15.66 -2.22 8.86
CA VAL A 241 -16.64 -2.81 9.79
C VAL A 241 -16.15 -4.14 10.38
N VAL A 242 -15.41 -4.94 9.62
CA VAL A 242 -14.81 -6.19 10.08
C VAL A 242 -13.81 -5.93 11.22
N GLY A 243 -13.12 -4.79 11.19
CA GLY A 243 -12.33 -4.31 12.33
C GLY A 243 -11.06 -5.12 12.60
N LEU A 244 -10.60 -5.92 11.62
CA LEU A 244 -9.38 -6.71 11.73
C LEU A 244 -8.17 -5.92 11.20
N PRO A 245 -6.95 -6.20 11.69
CA PRO A 245 -5.74 -5.61 11.14
C PRO A 245 -5.58 -6.02 9.68
N THR A 246 -5.33 -5.06 8.78
CA THR A 246 -5.17 -5.35 7.36
C THR A 246 -3.93 -4.70 6.76
N SER A 247 -3.48 -5.21 5.62
CA SER A 247 -2.51 -4.51 4.79
C SER A 247 -2.82 -4.68 3.30
N VAL A 248 -2.41 -3.72 2.49
CA VAL A 248 -2.38 -3.82 1.03
C VAL A 248 -0.95 -4.14 0.58
N THR A 249 -0.79 -5.20 -0.21
CA THR A 249 0.53 -5.58 -0.75
C THR A 249 0.96 -4.64 -1.88
N PRO A 250 2.27 -4.57 -2.19
CA PRO A 250 2.77 -3.89 -3.39
C PRO A 250 2.11 -4.32 -4.71
N HIS A 251 1.47 -5.49 -4.76
CA HIS A 251 0.77 -6.01 -5.94
C HIS A 251 -0.75 -5.75 -5.95
N GLY A 252 -1.28 -5.06 -4.93
CA GLY A 252 -2.71 -4.76 -4.83
C GLY A 252 -3.57 -5.89 -4.25
N ASP A 253 -2.99 -6.76 -3.41
CA ASP A 253 -3.73 -7.75 -2.62
C ASP A 253 -4.06 -7.20 -1.23
N VAL A 254 -5.22 -7.58 -0.68
CA VAL A 254 -5.60 -7.28 0.70
C VAL A 254 -5.27 -8.47 1.59
N LEU A 255 -4.49 -8.24 2.64
CA LEU A 255 -4.21 -9.23 3.68
C LEU A 255 -4.97 -8.88 4.95
N ILE A 256 -5.61 -9.87 5.56
CA ILE A 256 -6.30 -9.77 6.84
C ILE A 256 -5.49 -10.60 7.85
N HIS A 257 -4.83 -9.90 8.76
CA HIS A 257 -3.85 -10.49 9.69
C HIS A 257 -4.52 -10.95 10.98
N ASP A 258 -3.77 -11.78 11.71
CA ASP A 258 -4.05 -12.16 13.10
C ASP A 258 -5.45 -12.74 13.34
N LEU A 259 -6.01 -13.39 12.32
CA LEU A 259 -7.33 -13.99 12.36
C LEU A 259 -7.29 -15.33 13.10
N PRO A 260 -8.14 -15.57 14.10
CA PRO A 260 -8.32 -16.91 14.64
C PRO A 260 -8.72 -17.88 13.52
N GLU A 261 -8.04 -19.02 13.43
CA GLU A 261 -8.29 -20.05 12.41
C GLU A 261 -9.76 -20.49 12.36
N ALA A 262 -10.44 -20.52 13.52
CA ALA A 262 -11.86 -20.87 13.61
C ALA A 262 -12.80 -19.85 12.94
N ASP A 263 -12.38 -18.59 12.82
CA ASP A 263 -13.18 -17.49 12.27
C ASP A 263 -12.89 -17.26 10.78
N ALA A 264 -11.76 -17.75 10.26
CA ALA A 264 -11.32 -17.53 8.89
C ALA A 264 -12.32 -18.05 7.83
N ASP A 265 -12.91 -19.22 8.03
CA ASP A 265 -13.97 -19.73 7.14
C ASP A 265 -15.21 -18.81 7.10
N VAL A 266 -15.53 -18.14 8.20
CA VAL A 266 -16.66 -17.20 8.27
C VAL A 266 -16.33 -15.95 7.47
N ILE A 267 -15.12 -15.40 7.63
CA ILE A 267 -14.66 -14.23 6.88
C ILE A 267 -14.65 -14.52 5.37
N LEU A 268 -14.16 -15.68 4.94
CA LEU A 268 -14.18 -16.09 3.53
C LEU A 268 -15.59 -16.06 2.94
N ARG A 269 -16.59 -16.58 3.68
CA ARG A 269 -17.99 -16.59 3.22
C ARG A 269 -18.61 -15.20 3.12
N VAL A 270 -18.12 -14.25 3.90
CA VAL A 270 -18.58 -12.85 3.86
C VAL A 270 -17.91 -12.10 2.71
N LEU A 271 -16.60 -12.27 2.53
CA LEU A 271 -15.83 -11.48 1.58
C LEU A 271 -15.85 -12.05 0.16
N ALA A 272 -15.83 -13.37 -0.04
CA ALA A 272 -15.78 -13.93 -1.39
C ALA A 272 -16.94 -13.51 -2.30
N PRO A 273 -18.21 -13.44 -1.84
CA PRO A 273 -19.31 -12.92 -2.66
C PRO A 273 -19.20 -11.43 -3.02
N ARG A 274 -18.25 -10.70 -2.41
CA ARG A 274 -18.06 -9.25 -2.52
C ARG A 274 -16.81 -8.88 -3.34
N GLY A 275 -16.37 -9.78 -4.22
CA GLY A 275 -15.29 -9.51 -5.17
C GLY A 275 -13.87 -9.76 -4.63
N PHE A 276 -13.75 -10.29 -3.41
CA PHE A 276 -12.47 -10.78 -2.88
C PHE A 276 -12.19 -12.20 -3.39
N ILE A 277 -10.99 -12.41 -3.93
CA ILE A 277 -10.57 -13.66 -4.55
C ILE A 277 -9.51 -14.32 -3.68
N PHE A 278 -9.82 -15.50 -3.16
CA PHE A 278 -8.95 -16.25 -2.23
C PHE A 278 -8.25 -17.47 -2.90
N ASP A 279 -8.37 -17.61 -4.21
CA ASP A 279 -7.66 -18.62 -4.99
C ASP A 279 -6.57 -17.96 -5.84
N ALA A 280 -5.31 -18.28 -5.54
CA ALA A 280 -4.15 -17.75 -6.24
C ALA A 280 -4.10 -18.11 -7.74
N ASN A 281 -4.84 -19.14 -8.17
CA ASN A 281 -4.88 -19.59 -9.57
C ASN A 281 -6.11 -19.08 -10.33
N SER A 282 -6.88 -18.15 -9.76
CA SER A 282 -8.07 -17.62 -10.39
C SER A 282 -7.75 -16.76 -11.61
N ASP A 283 -8.45 -16.99 -12.73
CA ASP A 283 -8.35 -16.18 -13.97
C ASP A 283 -8.86 -14.74 -13.81
N LEU A 284 -9.41 -14.40 -12.65
CA LEU A 284 -9.95 -13.07 -12.32
C LEU A 284 -8.90 -12.12 -11.71
N LEU A 285 -7.67 -12.61 -11.47
CA LEU A 285 -6.57 -11.91 -10.81
C LEU A 285 -5.63 -11.15 -11.75
#